data_AF-V2WJP4-F1
#
_entry.id   AF-V2WJP4-F1
#
_cell.length_a   1.000
_cell.length_b   1.000
_cell.length_c   1.000
_cell.angle_alpha   90.00
_cell.angle_beta   90.00
_cell.angle_gamma   90.00
#
_symmetry.space_group_name_H-M   'P 1'
#
loop_
_entity.id
_entity.type
_entity.pdbx_description
1 polymer ?
#
loop_
_entity_poly.entity_id
_entity_poly.type
_entity_poly.pdbx_seq_one_letter_code
_entity_poly.pdbx_strand_id
1 'polypeptide(L)'
;MNQILHLQPTTQSFIHSNDWPTIALCTKEMQHSIASYRDLAFLILDDFAINQTPSSAKFLVFFDSTKASEAATKFIQSHLPSELQEKVKWFHATMLKGFWEETYTEFRNNELFGLCVTDAFRMSLDLPNIELIVQYRLINNMCALWQ
;
A
#
# COMPACT_ATOMS: atom_id res chain seq x y z
N MET A 1 -11.79 8.73 -31.21
CA MET A 1 -10.51 8.72 -30.46
C MET A 1 -9.37 9.33 -31.27
N ASN A 2 -9.10 8.90 -32.50
CA ASN A 2 -7.98 9.42 -33.31
C ASN A 2 -8.07 10.91 -33.72
N GLN A 3 -9.27 11.47 -33.92
CA GLN A 3 -9.42 12.92 -34.22
C GLN A 3 -9.16 13.85 -33.02
N ILE A 4 -9.26 13.33 -31.79
CA ILE A 4 -9.07 14.12 -30.57
C ILE A 4 -7.58 14.19 -30.19
N LEU A 5 -6.81 13.14 -30.55
CA LEU A 5 -5.41 12.99 -30.16
C LEU A 5 -4.41 13.41 -31.25
N HIS A 6 -4.88 13.94 -32.39
CA HIS A 6 -4.03 14.39 -33.51
C HIS A 6 -2.95 13.35 -33.91
N LEU A 7 -3.29 12.05 -33.86
CA LEU A 7 -2.36 10.97 -34.19
C LEU A 7 -2.17 10.86 -35.69
N GLN A 8 -0.96 10.46 -36.13
CA GLN A 8 -0.70 10.28 -37.55
C GLN A 8 -1.55 9.14 -38.12
N PRO A 9 -1.94 9.19 -39.40
CA PRO A 9 -2.74 8.14 -40.04
C PRO A 9 -2.07 6.75 -40.00
N THR A 10 -0.75 6.72 -39.82
CA THR A 10 0.09 5.51 -39.76
C THR A 10 0.28 4.97 -38.33
N THR A 11 -0.24 5.65 -37.31
CA THR A 11 -0.10 5.22 -35.92
C THR A 11 -0.86 3.92 -35.67
N GLN A 12 -0.14 2.90 -35.20
CA GLN A 12 -0.71 1.64 -34.75
C GLN A 12 -1.05 1.73 -33.27
N SER A 13 -2.28 1.39 -32.92
CA SER A 13 -2.73 1.31 -31.52
C SER A 13 -2.60 -0.12 -31.02
N PHE A 14 -1.91 -0.30 -29.90
CA PHE A 14 -1.92 -1.54 -29.14
C PHE A 14 -2.76 -1.33 -27.88
N ILE A 15 -3.76 -2.18 -27.68
CA ILE A 15 -4.56 -2.21 -26.47
C ILE A 15 -4.12 -3.45 -25.70
N HIS A 16 -3.57 -3.24 -24.50
CA HIS A 16 -3.28 -4.33 -23.58
C HIS A 16 -4.43 -4.45 -22.58
N SER A 17 -4.81 -5.68 -22.21
CA SER A 17 -5.75 -5.86 -21.11
C SER A 17 -5.09 -5.41 -19.80
N ASN A 18 -5.88 -4.79 -18.93
CA ASN A 18 -5.47 -4.45 -17.58
C ASN A 18 -5.73 -5.61 -16.60
N ASP A 19 -6.25 -6.74 -17.06
CA ASP A 19 -6.58 -7.89 -16.20
C ASP A 19 -5.31 -8.52 -15.60
N TRP A 20 -5.25 -8.59 -14.27
CA TRP A 20 -4.24 -9.33 -13.54
C TRP A 20 -4.89 -10.53 -12.85
N PRO A 21 -4.85 -11.74 -13.47
CA PRO A 21 -5.55 -12.92 -12.96
C PRO A 21 -5.00 -13.41 -11.60
N THR A 22 -3.84 -12.93 -11.18
CA THR A 22 -3.21 -13.24 -9.89
C THR A 22 -3.67 -12.33 -8.76
N ILE A 23 -4.40 -11.25 -9.03
CA ILE A 23 -4.96 -10.37 -7.99
C ILE A 23 -6.40 -10.78 -7.68
N ALA A 24 -6.67 -11.04 -6.40
CA ALA A 24 -8.01 -11.19 -5.87
C ALA A 24 -8.49 -9.86 -5.27
N LEU A 25 -9.59 -9.32 -5.78
CA LEU A 25 -10.24 -8.14 -5.19
C LEU A 25 -11.28 -8.55 -4.15
N CYS A 26 -11.26 -7.90 -3.00
CA CYS A 26 -12.31 -8.01 -2.00
C CYS A 26 -12.68 -6.63 -1.45
N THR A 27 -13.90 -6.51 -0.92
CA THR A 27 -14.34 -5.33 -0.18
C THR A 27 -14.84 -5.76 1.18
N LYS A 28 -14.53 -4.95 2.20
CA LYS A 28 -14.97 -5.17 3.56
C LYS A 28 -15.58 -3.88 4.09
N GLU A 29 -16.79 -3.98 4.62
CA GLU A 29 -17.44 -2.85 5.28
C GLU A 29 -16.70 -2.51 6.58
N MET A 30 -16.45 -1.22 6.80
CA MET A 30 -15.83 -0.73 8.02
C MET A 30 -16.79 -0.90 9.19
N GLN A 31 -16.37 -1.63 10.23
CA GLN A 31 -17.21 -1.92 11.40
C GLN A 31 -16.97 -0.93 12.54
N HIS A 32 -15.90 -0.15 12.46
CA HIS A 32 -15.51 0.81 13.49
C HIS A 32 -15.43 2.23 12.93
N SER A 33 -15.33 3.21 13.84
CA SER A 33 -15.06 4.59 13.43
C SER A 33 -13.77 4.65 12.62
N ILE A 34 -13.79 5.36 11.50
CA ILE A 34 -12.66 5.54 10.58
C ILE A 34 -11.40 6.04 11.31
N ALA A 35 -11.58 6.93 12.29
CA ALA A 35 -10.48 7.50 13.06
C ALA A 35 -9.89 6.53 14.11
N SER A 36 -10.50 5.36 14.32
CA SER A 36 -10.05 4.36 15.30
C SER A 36 -9.03 3.37 14.72
N TYR A 37 -8.97 3.23 13.40
CA TYR A 37 -8.08 2.29 12.70
C TYR A 37 -8.26 0.80 13.06
N ARG A 38 -9.25 0.46 13.89
CA ARG A 38 -9.50 -0.91 14.36
C ARG A 38 -9.79 -1.90 13.24
N ASP A 39 -10.38 -1.43 12.15
CA ASP A 39 -10.61 -2.27 10.97
C ASP A 39 -9.31 -2.69 10.26
N LEU A 40 -8.15 -2.13 10.63
CA LEU A 40 -6.82 -2.58 10.18
C LEU A 40 -6.22 -3.66 11.08
N ALA A 41 -6.89 -4.04 12.17
CA ALA A 41 -6.34 -4.98 13.14
C ALA A 41 -6.04 -6.36 12.54
N PHE A 42 -6.72 -6.74 11.45
CA PHE A 42 -6.44 -7.99 10.73
C PHE A 42 -5.04 -8.03 10.07
N LEU A 43 -4.37 -6.89 9.91
CA LEU A 43 -2.98 -6.82 9.44
C LEU A 43 -1.98 -7.24 10.52
N ILE A 44 -2.40 -7.19 11.79
CA ILE A 44 -1.63 -7.64 12.93
C ILE A 44 -1.90 -9.15 13.01
N LEU A 45 -1.08 -9.94 12.32
CA LEU A 45 -1.20 -11.40 12.32
C LEU A 45 -1.22 -11.91 13.78
N ASP A 46 -2.25 -12.68 14.16
CA ASP A 46 -2.33 -13.32 15.49
C ASP A 46 -1.13 -14.30 15.72
N ASP A 47 -0.45 -14.70 14.63
CA ASP A 47 0.66 -15.65 14.60
C ASP A 47 2.06 -15.01 14.58
N PHE A 48 2.26 -13.79 15.10
CA PHE A 48 3.62 -13.32 15.49
C PHE A 48 4.18 -14.10 16.70
N ALA A 49 3.85 -15.41 16.80
CA ALA A 49 4.46 -16.34 17.71
C ALA A 49 5.96 -16.36 17.45
N ILE A 50 6.71 -16.01 18.49
CA ILE A 50 8.14 -15.70 18.59
C ILE A 50 9.10 -16.70 17.90
N ASN A 51 8.60 -17.84 17.38
CA ASN A 51 9.38 -18.94 16.81
C ASN A 51 8.91 -19.42 15.42
N GLN A 52 7.93 -18.76 14.80
CA GLN A 52 7.62 -18.97 13.38
C GLN A 52 8.14 -17.76 12.63
N THR A 53 9.00 -17.99 11.63
CA THR A 53 9.40 -16.96 10.67
C THR A 53 8.11 -16.24 10.26
N PRO A 54 7.93 -14.94 10.57
CA PRO A 54 6.67 -14.26 10.30
C PRO A 54 6.38 -14.47 8.82
N SER A 55 5.23 -15.08 8.53
CA SER A 55 4.79 -15.30 7.16
C SER A 55 4.94 -13.97 6.46
N SER A 56 5.79 -13.96 5.42
CA SER A 56 6.43 -12.81 4.80
C SER A 56 5.47 -11.96 3.96
N ALA A 57 4.23 -11.83 4.42
CA ALA A 57 3.17 -11.14 3.73
C ALA A 57 3.37 -9.63 3.86
N LYS A 58 4.20 -9.08 2.98
CA LYS A 58 4.32 -7.63 2.87
C LYS A 58 2.98 -7.03 2.50
N PHE A 59 2.61 -5.98 3.21
CA PHE A 59 1.38 -5.27 2.94
C PHE A 59 1.61 -3.78 2.66
N LEU A 60 0.71 -3.19 1.87
CA LEU A 60 0.59 -1.75 1.70
C LEU A 60 -0.80 -1.29 2.11
N VAL A 61 -0.88 -0.18 2.83
CA VAL A 61 -2.14 0.47 3.17
C VAL A 61 -2.16 1.89 2.63
N PHE A 62 -3.06 2.16 1.70
CA PHE A 62 -3.23 3.47 1.08
C PHE A 62 -4.21 4.33 1.90
N PHE A 63 -3.84 5.60 2.08
CA PHE A 63 -4.61 6.62 2.77
C PHE A 63 -4.75 7.89 1.93
N ASP A 64 -5.81 8.64 2.17
CA ASP A 64 -6.11 9.93 1.52
C ASP A 64 -5.30 11.11 2.07
N SER A 65 -4.64 10.94 3.22
CA SER A 65 -3.89 12.02 3.89
C SER A 65 -2.69 11.50 4.67
N THR A 66 -1.65 12.33 4.75
CA THR A 66 -0.42 12.03 5.52
C THR A 66 -0.72 11.83 7.00
N LYS A 67 -1.61 12.65 7.56
CA LYS A 67 -2.04 12.51 8.96
C LYS A 67 -2.68 11.16 9.24
N ALA A 68 -3.50 10.66 8.31
CA ALA A 68 -4.14 9.37 8.47
C ALA A 68 -3.13 8.22 8.34
N SER A 69 -2.17 8.29 7.40
CA SER A 69 -1.14 7.26 7.26
C SER A 69 -0.21 7.20 8.47
N GLU A 70 0.19 8.34 9.03
CA GLU A 70 0.98 8.43 10.27
C GLU A 70 0.21 7.85 11.47
N ALA A 71 -1.05 8.25 11.64
CA ALA A 71 -1.88 7.80 12.77
C ALA A 71 -2.19 6.31 12.69
N ALA A 72 -2.50 5.79 11.51
CA ALA A 72 -2.70 4.36 11.29
C ALA A 72 -1.44 3.54 11.54
N THR A 73 -0.27 4.04 11.12
CA THR A 73 1.01 3.39 11.41
C THR A 73 1.23 3.29 12.91
N LYS A 74 1.05 4.40 13.65
CA LYS A 74 1.19 4.41 15.11
C LYS A 74 0.20 3.45 15.78
N PHE A 75 -1.02 3.34 15.23
CA PHE A 75 -2.00 2.35 15.68
C PHE A 75 -1.49 0.91 15.46
N ILE A 76 -1.00 0.57 14.27
CA ILE A 76 -0.48 -0.78 14.00
C ILE A 76 0.72 -1.08 14.90
N GLN A 77 1.68 -0.15 14.99
CA GLN A 77 2.88 -0.28 15.80
C GLN A 77 2.57 -0.51 17.28
N SER A 78 1.58 0.18 17.85
CA SER A 78 1.24 0.04 19.27
C SER A 78 0.63 -1.32 19.63
N HIS A 79 0.19 -2.08 18.63
CA HIS A 79 -0.35 -3.44 18.80
C HIS A 79 0.67 -4.52 18.41
N LEU A 80 1.86 -4.14 17.96
CA LEU A 80 2.96 -5.05 17.69
C LEU A 80 3.90 -5.19 18.90
N PRO A 81 4.54 -6.35 19.09
CA PRO A 81 5.67 -6.50 20.01
C PRO A 81 6.75 -5.45 19.74
N SER A 82 7.47 -5.02 20.77
CA SER A 82 8.48 -3.96 20.70
C SER A 82 9.51 -4.15 19.59
N GLU A 83 9.90 -5.39 19.33
CA GLU A 83 10.88 -5.80 18.32
C GLU A 83 10.38 -5.61 16.89
N LEU A 84 9.05 -5.55 16.70
CA LEU A 84 8.41 -5.51 15.40
C LEU A 84 7.78 -4.15 15.08
N GLN A 85 7.77 -3.20 16.02
CA GLN A 85 7.15 -1.88 15.80
C GLN A 85 7.83 -1.13 14.64
N GLU A 86 9.15 -1.22 14.52
CA GLU A 86 9.89 -0.56 13.44
C GLU A 86 9.73 -1.24 12.06
N LYS A 87 9.07 -2.41 12.01
CA LYS A 87 8.81 -3.17 10.78
C LYS A 87 7.64 -2.61 9.96
N VAL A 88 6.89 -1.67 10.52
CA VAL A 88 5.81 -0.94 9.82
C VAL A 88 6.14 0.54 9.85
N LYS A 89 6.19 1.19 8.69
CA LYS A 89 6.50 2.62 8.55
C LYS A 89 5.43 3.35 7.75
N TRP A 90 5.31 4.67 7.92
CA TRP A 90 4.53 5.50 7.01
C TRP A 90 5.43 6.06 5.91
N PHE A 91 4.83 6.42 4.78
CA PHE A 91 5.56 6.97 3.64
C PHE A 91 4.71 7.95 2.83
N HIS A 92 5.21 9.16 2.58
CA HIS A 92 4.49 10.18 1.81
C HIS A 92 5.44 11.20 1.13
N ALA A 93 4.92 11.89 0.11
CA ALA A 93 5.64 12.83 -0.79
C ALA A 93 6.59 13.82 -0.10
N THR A 94 6.23 14.30 1.09
CA THR A 94 6.97 15.35 1.80
C THR A 94 8.19 14.84 2.58
N MET A 95 8.47 13.53 2.58
CA MET A 95 9.65 12.97 3.25
C MET A 95 10.96 13.30 2.52
N LEU A 96 12.05 13.42 3.27
CA LEU A 96 13.38 13.70 2.72
C LEU A 96 13.87 12.55 1.83
N LYS A 97 14.53 12.87 0.72
CA LYS A 97 15.02 11.88 -0.26
C LYS A 97 15.86 10.75 0.37
N GLY A 98 16.69 11.04 1.37
CA GLY A 98 17.47 10.00 2.07
C GLY A 98 16.58 8.98 2.80
N PHE A 99 15.51 9.45 3.45
CA PHE A 99 14.54 8.58 4.13
C PHE A 99 13.76 7.71 3.14
N TRP A 100 13.51 8.24 1.93
CA TRP A 100 12.88 7.48 0.85
C TRP A 100 13.72 6.28 0.42
N GLU A 101 15.00 6.53 0.12
CA GLU A 101 15.91 5.50 -0.39
C GLU A 101 16.16 4.41 0.64
N GLU A 102 16.29 4.78 1.92
CA GLU A 102 16.43 3.85 3.03
C GLU A 102 15.19 2.98 3.20
N THR A 103 14.01 3.59 3.39
CA THR A 103 12.74 2.86 3.59
C THR A 103 12.43 1.94 2.40
N TYR A 104 12.70 2.38 1.17
CA TYR A 104 12.55 1.55 -0.02
C TYR A 104 13.50 0.35 -0.01
N THR A 105 14.76 0.56 0.37
CA THR A 105 15.76 -0.51 0.43
C THR A 105 15.39 -1.55 1.49
N GLU A 106 15.02 -1.11 2.68
CA GLU A 106 14.54 -1.97 3.77
C GLU A 106 13.30 -2.77 3.32
N PHE A 107 12.31 -2.11 2.69
CA PHE A 107 11.12 -2.78 2.19
C PHE A 107 11.47 -3.81 1.12
N ARG A 108 12.36 -3.48 0.19
CA ARG A 108 12.81 -4.39 -0.88
C ARG A 108 13.54 -5.61 -0.31
N ASN A 109 14.35 -5.43 0.73
CA ASN A 109 15.11 -6.49 1.39
C ASN A 109 14.27 -7.39 2.31
N ASN A 110 12.96 -7.15 2.41
CA ASN A 110 12.05 -7.82 3.37
C ASN A 110 12.36 -7.48 4.83
N GLU A 111 13.01 -6.35 5.09
CA GLU A 111 13.27 -5.87 6.44
C GLU A 111 12.05 -5.16 7.02
N LEU A 112 11.13 -4.66 6.18
CA LEU A 112 9.82 -4.13 6.57
C LEU A 112 8.70 -5.09 6.16
N PHE A 113 7.66 -5.13 6.99
CA PHE A 113 6.44 -5.91 6.76
C PHE A 113 5.33 -5.07 6.14
N GLY A 114 5.30 -3.77 6.44
CA GLY A 114 4.18 -2.94 6.02
C GLY A 114 4.53 -1.49 5.78
N LEU A 115 3.88 -0.87 4.80
CA LEU A 115 3.91 0.58 4.62
C LEU A 115 2.50 1.16 4.61
N CYS A 116 2.31 2.23 5.38
CA CYS A 116 1.13 3.10 5.27
C CYS A 116 1.47 4.29 4.37
N VAL A 117 0.86 4.37 3.21
CA VAL A 117 1.25 5.28 2.14
C VAL A 117 0.10 6.22 1.74
N THR A 118 0.43 7.32 1.10
CA THR A 118 -0.56 8.20 0.43
C THR A 118 -0.56 7.98 -1.08
N ASP A 119 -1.59 8.45 -1.78
CA ASP A 119 -1.70 8.37 -3.26
C ASP A 119 -0.46 8.84 -4.03
N ALA A 120 0.33 9.76 -3.47
CA ALA A 120 1.60 10.18 -4.07
C ALA A 120 2.61 9.02 -4.27
N PHE A 121 2.40 7.89 -3.59
CA PHE A 121 3.20 6.68 -3.72
C PHE A 121 2.90 5.89 -4.99
N ARG A 122 1.66 5.97 -5.52
CA ARG A 122 1.17 5.11 -6.64
C ARG A 122 1.98 5.22 -7.92
N MET A 123 2.73 6.32 -8.09
CA MET A 123 3.50 6.55 -9.32
C MET A 123 4.99 6.23 -9.19
N SER A 124 5.52 6.08 -7.98
CA SER A 124 6.96 6.29 -7.76
C SER A 124 7.79 5.03 -7.55
N LEU A 125 7.22 3.86 -7.24
CA LEU A 125 8.01 2.75 -6.68
C LEU A 125 7.59 1.37 -7.20
N ASP A 126 8.55 0.63 -7.75
CA ASP A 126 8.44 -0.78 -8.12
C ASP A 126 8.79 -1.64 -6.89
N LEU A 127 7.76 -2.09 -6.18
CA LEU A 127 7.91 -2.89 -4.96
C LEU A 127 7.61 -4.36 -5.23
N PRO A 128 8.61 -5.26 -5.13
CA PRO A 128 8.38 -6.68 -5.34
C PRO A 128 7.76 -7.36 -4.11
N ASN A 129 7.03 -8.45 -4.37
CA ASN A 129 6.52 -9.39 -3.38
C ASN A 129 5.54 -8.77 -2.37
N ILE A 130 4.62 -7.93 -2.83
CA ILE A 130 3.48 -7.48 -2.02
C ILE A 130 2.38 -8.53 -2.10
N GLU A 131 1.93 -9.00 -0.95
CA GLU A 131 0.87 -10.01 -0.86
C GLU A 131 -0.51 -9.38 -0.62
N LEU A 132 -0.54 -8.22 0.03
CA LEU A 132 -1.78 -7.56 0.41
C LEU A 132 -1.72 -6.05 0.17
N ILE A 133 -2.69 -5.53 -0.56
CA ILE A 133 -2.90 -4.09 -0.72
C ILE A 133 -4.25 -3.74 -0.12
N VAL A 134 -4.27 -2.79 0.80
CA VAL A 134 -5.47 -2.28 1.46
C VAL A 134 -5.66 -0.83 1.07
N GLN A 135 -6.80 -0.53 0.48
CA GLN A 135 -7.25 0.85 0.30
C GLN A 135 -8.10 1.25 1.51
N TYR A 136 -7.58 2.10 2.39
CA TYR A 136 -8.33 2.53 3.57
C TYR A 136 -9.24 3.70 3.22
N ARG A 137 -10.56 3.45 3.28
CA ARG A 137 -11.65 4.30 2.76
C ARG A 137 -11.74 4.27 1.24
N LEU A 138 -12.95 4.50 0.73
CA LEU A 138 -13.23 4.48 -0.69
C LEU A 138 -12.54 5.64 -1.42
N ILE A 139 -11.96 5.32 -2.57
CA ILE A 139 -11.51 6.31 -3.55
C ILE A 139 -12.61 6.51 -4.58
N ASN A 140 -12.79 7.74 -5.03
CA ASN A 140 -13.90 8.15 -5.88
C ASN A 140 -13.69 7.77 -7.37
N ASN A 141 -12.65 7.00 -7.69
CA ASN A 141 -12.23 6.72 -9.06
C ASN A 141 -11.70 5.29 -9.22
N MET A 142 -12.26 4.54 -10.15
CA MET A 142 -11.83 3.18 -10.49
C MET A 142 -10.41 3.12 -11.05
N CYS A 143 -9.99 4.12 -11.83
CA CYS A 143 -8.60 4.22 -12.28
C CYS A 143 -7.66 4.40 -11.08
N ALA A 144 -8.11 5.07 -10.02
CA ALA A 144 -7.29 5.23 -8.83
C ALA A 144 -7.13 3.93 -8.01
N LEU A 145 -8.04 2.96 -8.19
CA LEU A 145 -7.97 1.67 -7.54
C LEU A 145 -7.03 0.69 -8.28
N TRP A 146 -6.89 0.84 -9.60
CA TRP A 146 -6.25 -0.16 -10.47
C TRP A 146 -4.85 0.20 -10.98
N GLN A 147 -4.30 1.37 -10.62
CA GLN A 147 -2.88 1.70 -10.87
C GLN A 147 -2.11 1.64 -9.56
#